data_AF-A0A179ERS6-F1
#
_entry.id   AF-A0A179ERS6-F1
#
_cell.length_a   1.000
_cell.length_b   1.000
_cell.length_c   1.000
_cell.angle_alpha   90.00
_cell.angle_beta   90.00
_cell.angle_gamma   90.00
#
_symmetry.space_group_name_H-M   'P 1'
#
loop_
_entity.id
_entity.type
_entity.pdbx_description
1 polymer ?
#
loop_
_entity_poly.entity_id
_entity_poly.type
_entity_poly.pdbx_seq_one_letter_code
_entity_poly.pdbx_strand_id
1 'polypeptide(L)'
;METLFVIDNKLNSTFYYYSSEHDKNLLVHVLPETITETKIHLGEQFSLLNRSDFIVWFSTEFDLPVKTYVVITKEELLKIVMEELAQNELVTISNPSEFVQENVRFKCGKQKVTFKELDVFLTYDPNVSEGSSIFVRQEHIVRLYKQKVQKIKNPVILVKKFNQLKSAVDTNLTFTGMTVEIKDLLKRNSQKLIKYDLPPDNLAKAKEKVLQFMSK
;
A
#
# COMPACT_ATOMS: atom_id res chain seq x y z
N MET A 1 -10.48 -7.11 -10.31
CA MET A 1 -9.00 -7.13 -10.15
C MET A 1 -8.74 -7.46 -8.71
N GLU A 2 -7.83 -8.38 -8.42
CA GLU A 2 -7.55 -8.85 -7.07
C GLU A 2 -6.05 -8.84 -6.84
N THR A 3 -5.57 -7.79 -6.19
CA THR A 3 -4.15 -7.46 -6.14
C THR A 3 -3.68 -7.27 -4.71
N LEU A 4 -2.61 -7.96 -4.33
CA LEU A 4 -1.90 -7.69 -3.08
C LEU A 4 -0.77 -6.70 -3.32
N PHE A 5 -0.85 -5.51 -2.72
CA PHE A 5 0.25 -4.57 -2.64
C PHE A 5 0.97 -4.71 -1.30
N VAL A 6 2.30 -4.73 -1.32
CA VAL A 6 3.13 -4.82 -0.12
C VAL A 6 4.16 -3.70 -0.16
N ILE A 7 4.19 -2.90 0.91
CA ILE A 7 5.35 -2.05 1.20
C ILE A 7 6.25 -2.87 2.12
N ASP A 8 7.31 -3.41 1.53
CA ASP A 8 8.27 -4.27 2.20
C ASP A 8 9.18 -3.43 3.10
N ASN A 9 9.04 -3.70 4.40
CA ASN A 9 9.87 -3.16 5.46
C ASN A 9 10.25 -4.30 6.43
N LYS A 10 10.61 -5.47 5.87
CA LYS A 10 10.95 -6.70 6.61
C LYS A 10 9.77 -7.14 7.48
N LEU A 11 10.00 -7.38 8.77
CA LEU A 11 8.96 -7.76 9.73
C LEU A 11 7.86 -6.71 9.88
N ASN A 12 8.14 -5.45 9.56
CA ASN A 12 7.19 -4.34 9.67
C ASN A 12 6.51 -4.00 8.33
N SER A 13 6.46 -4.96 7.41
CA SER A 13 5.80 -4.79 6.12
C SER A 13 4.31 -4.52 6.29
N THR A 14 3.76 -3.70 5.40
CA THR A 14 2.32 -3.36 5.41
C THR A 14 1.66 -3.92 4.15
N PHE A 15 0.45 -4.44 4.32
CA PHE A 15 -0.22 -5.23 3.29
C PHE A 15 -1.55 -4.59 2.93
N TYR A 16 -1.81 -4.52 1.61
CA TYR A 16 -2.98 -3.89 1.04
C TYR A 16 -3.59 -4.85 0.02
N TYR A 17 -4.72 -5.44 0.36
CA TYR A 17 -5.47 -6.22 -0.62
C TYR A 17 -6.49 -5.32 -1.31
N TYR A 18 -6.39 -5.21 -2.62
CA TYR A 18 -7.33 -4.47 -3.45
C TYR A 18 -8.19 -5.43 -4.26
N SER A 19 -9.51 -5.30 -4.14
CA SER A 19 -10.47 -5.96 -5.02
C SER A 19 -11.30 -4.94 -5.79
N SER A 20 -11.50 -5.21 -7.09
CA SER A 20 -12.55 -4.59 -7.89
C SER A 20 -13.40 -5.67 -8.52
N GLU A 21 -14.49 -6.00 -7.85
CA GLU A 21 -15.56 -6.88 -8.32
C GLU A 21 -16.89 -6.12 -8.24
N HIS A 22 -17.83 -6.44 -9.15
CA HIS A 22 -19.21 -5.94 -9.12
C HIS A 22 -19.37 -4.41 -8.92
N ASP A 23 -18.55 -3.60 -9.61
CA ASP A 23 -18.52 -2.13 -9.52
C ASP A 23 -18.20 -1.54 -8.14
N LYS A 24 -17.70 -2.36 -7.20
CA LYS A 24 -17.21 -1.93 -5.90
C LYS A 24 -15.70 -2.03 -5.85
N ASN A 25 -15.06 -0.99 -5.33
CA ASN A 25 -13.63 -0.98 -5.05
C ASN A 25 -13.44 -1.22 -3.55
N LEU A 26 -12.79 -2.30 -3.18
CA LEU A 26 -12.45 -2.65 -1.80
C LEU A 26 -10.94 -2.54 -1.62
N LEU A 27 -10.52 -1.87 -0.55
CA LEU A 27 -9.14 -1.87 -0.08
C LEU A 27 -9.13 -2.38 1.36
N VAL A 28 -8.49 -3.52 1.56
CA VAL A 28 -8.31 -4.14 2.88
C VAL A 28 -6.87 -3.90 3.32
N HIS A 29 -6.71 -3.34 4.51
CA HIS A 29 -5.42 -3.12 5.14
C HIS A 29 -5.13 -4.22 6.15
N VAL A 30 -3.91 -4.75 6.12
CA VAL A 30 -3.45 -5.78 7.04
C VAL A 30 -2.13 -5.35 7.66
N LEU A 31 -2.11 -5.35 8.98
CA LEU A 31 -0.93 -4.97 9.76
C LEU A 31 0.02 -6.16 9.94
N PRO A 32 1.34 -5.93 10.03
CA PRO A 32 2.32 -7.01 10.18
C PRO A 32 2.13 -7.86 11.44
N GLU A 33 1.60 -7.29 12.52
CA GLU A 33 1.32 -7.99 13.78
C GLU A 33 0.05 -8.84 13.75
N THR A 34 -0.71 -8.82 12.64
CA THR A 34 -1.91 -9.65 12.51
C THR A 34 -1.57 -11.11 12.77
N ILE A 35 -2.20 -11.70 13.78
CA ILE A 35 -1.97 -13.08 14.19
C ILE A 35 -2.78 -14.00 13.27
N THR A 36 -2.06 -14.90 12.62
CA THR A 36 -2.61 -15.88 11.69
C THR A 36 -3.14 -17.11 12.42
N GLU A 37 -3.85 -18.00 11.73
CA GLU A 37 -4.30 -19.30 12.27
C GLU A 37 -3.12 -20.17 12.75
N THR A 38 -1.95 -20.00 12.14
CA THR A 38 -0.71 -20.67 12.57
C THR A 38 -0.06 -20.02 13.79
N LYS A 39 -0.67 -18.97 14.36
CA LYS A 39 -0.18 -18.19 15.51
C LYS A 39 1.16 -17.47 15.26
N ILE A 40 1.50 -17.25 14.00
CA ILE A 40 2.66 -16.47 13.56
C ILE A 40 2.18 -15.09 13.11
N HIS A 41 2.98 -14.05 13.34
CA HIS A 41 2.66 -12.71 12.84
C HIS A 41 2.82 -12.65 11.32
N LEU A 42 1.92 -11.93 10.63
CA LEU A 42 1.93 -11.81 9.17
C LEU A 42 3.29 -11.33 8.62
N GLY A 43 3.93 -10.35 9.28
CA GLY A 43 5.24 -9.85 8.88
C GLY A 43 6.38 -10.88 9.00
N GLU A 44 6.28 -11.78 9.98
CA GLU A 44 7.21 -12.92 10.12
C GLU A 44 6.98 -13.93 9.02
N GLN A 45 5.71 -14.31 8.78
CA GLN A 45 5.36 -15.25 7.71
C GLN A 45 5.84 -14.76 6.35
N PHE A 46 5.71 -13.45 6.11
CA PHE A 46 6.18 -12.78 4.91
C PHE A 46 7.69 -12.88 4.71
N SER A 47 8.46 -12.86 5.81
CA SER A 47 9.92 -12.96 5.77
C SER A 47 10.42 -14.40 5.65
N LEU A 48 9.61 -15.40 6.03
CA LEU A 48 9.98 -16.81 6.03
C LEU A 48 9.71 -17.50 4.69
N LEU A 49 8.59 -17.17 4.04
CA LEU A 49 8.18 -17.78 2.78
C LEU A 49 8.81 -17.05 1.58
N ASN A 50 9.11 -17.80 0.52
CA ASN A 50 9.37 -17.14 -0.76
C ASN A 50 8.09 -16.47 -1.28
N ARG A 51 8.24 -15.54 -2.23
CA ARG A 51 7.13 -14.72 -2.75
C ARG A 51 5.93 -15.57 -3.18
N SER A 52 6.15 -16.56 -4.05
CA SER A 52 5.09 -17.37 -4.64
C SER A 52 4.29 -18.11 -3.56
N ASP A 53 4.99 -18.74 -2.62
CA ASP A 53 4.36 -19.49 -1.53
C ASP A 53 3.63 -18.56 -0.57
N PHE A 54 4.19 -17.37 -0.29
CA PHE A 54 3.53 -16.36 0.52
C PHE A 54 2.21 -15.88 -0.10
N ILE A 55 2.16 -15.64 -1.41
CA ILE A 55 0.93 -15.18 -2.07
C ILE A 55 -0.17 -16.23 -1.97
N VAL A 56 0.15 -17.51 -2.22
CA VAL A 56 -0.81 -18.62 -2.10
C VAL A 56 -1.27 -18.78 -0.65
N TRP A 57 -0.33 -18.73 0.30
CA TRP A 57 -0.64 -18.79 1.72
C TRP A 57 -1.53 -17.62 2.15
N PHE A 58 -1.18 -16.38 1.83
CA PHE A 58 -1.96 -15.18 2.16
C PHE A 58 -3.38 -15.29 1.62
N SER A 59 -3.51 -15.74 0.37
CA SER A 59 -4.82 -15.88 -0.27
C SER A 59 -5.73 -16.86 0.47
N THR A 60 -5.18 -17.98 0.91
CA THR A 60 -5.89 -19.02 1.68
C THR A 60 -6.15 -18.57 3.11
N GLU A 61 -5.14 -18.00 3.76
CA GLU A 61 -5.15 -17.58 5.16
C GLU A 61 -6.21 -16.51 5.42
N PHE A 62 -6.40 -15.57 4.50
CA PHE A 62 -7.34 -14.46 4.66
C PHE A 62 -8.66 -14.65 3.90
N ASP A 63 -8.82 -15.75 3.16
CA ASP A 63 -9.95 -15.97 2.23
C ASP A 63 -10.11 -14.80 1.24
N LEU A 64 -8.97 -14.34 0.73
CA LEU A 64 -8.86 -13.22 -0.22
C LEU A 64 -8.21 -13.75 -1.48
N PRO A 65 -8.91 -13.92 -2.61
CA PRO A 65 -8.31 -14.46 -3.82
C PRO A 65 -7.24 -13.47 -4.31
N VAL A 66 -5.98 -13.88 -4.47
CA VAL A 66 -4.90 -13.01 -4.98
C VAL A 66 -4.47 -13.49 -6.36
N LYS A 67 -4.81 -12.73 -7.41
CA LYS A 67 -4.39 -13.01 -8.80
C LYS A 67 -3.09 -12.31 -9.15
N THR A 68 -2.88 -11.14 -8.57
CA THR A 68 -1.78 -10.24 -8.88
C THR A 68 -1.10 -9.80 -7.60
N TYR A 69 0.21 -9.55 -7.64
CA TYR A 69 0.90 -8.89 -6.53
C TYR A 69 1.84 -7.79 -7.02
N VAL A 70 2.08 -6.79 -6.17
CA VAL A 70 3.07 -5.73 -6.37
C VAL A 70 3.77 -5.47 -5.05
N VAL A 71 5.09 -5.63 -5.04
CA VAL A 71 5.89 -5.50 -3.83
C VAL A 71 6.97 -4.47 -4.09
N ILE A 72 7.03 -3.46 -3.23
CA ILE A 72 8.04 -2.41 -3.30
C ILE A 72 8.73 -2.31 -1.95
N THR A 73 10.06 -2.24 -1.93
CA THR A 73 10.77 -1.97 -0.67
C THR A 73 10.51 -0.53 -0.23
N LYS A 74 10.48 -0.28 1.08
CA LYS A 74 10.35 1.09 1.62
C LYS A 74 11.41 2.02 1.02
N GLU A 75 12.64 1.52 0.87
CA GLU A 75 13.78 2.26 0.30
C GLU A 75 13.52 2.69 -1.15
N GLU A 76 13.06 1.79 -2.02
CA GLU A 76 12.73 2.14 -3.41
C GLU A 76 11.51 3.07 -3.50
N LEU A 77 10.51 2.87 -2.64
CA LEU A 77 9.37 3.79 -2.55
C LEU A 77 9.83 5.21 -2.18
N LEU A 78 10.68 5.35 -1.16
CA LEU A 78 11.23 6.64 -0.73
C LEU A 78 12.04 7.31 -1.84
N LYS A 79 12.88 6.54 -2.53
CA LYS A 79 13.67 7.03 -3.66
C LYS A 79 12.78 7.57 -4.78
N ILE A 80 11.78 6.80 -5.21
CA ILE A 80 10.81 7.25 -6.23
C ILE A 80 10.10 8.52 -5.76
N VAL A 81 9.66 8.58 -4.50
CA VAL A 81 8.97 9.75 -3.97
C VAL A 81 9.86 10.97 -3.95
N MET A 82 11.14 10.84 -3.61
CA MET A 82 12.07 11.97 -3.67
C MET A 82 12.31 12.44 -5.09
N GLU A 83 12.65 11.52 -5.99
CA GLU A 83 12.92 11.84 -7.40
C GLU A 83 11.71 12.52 -8.06
N GLU A 84 10.50 12.19 -7.60
CA GLU A 84 9.27 12.58 -8.27
C GLU A 84 8.51 13.70 -7.55
N LEU A 85 8.58 13.81 -6.24
CA LEU A 85 7.77 14.76 -5.48
C LEU A 85 8.60 15.84 -4.78
N ALA A 86 9.92 15.67 -4.68
CA ALA A 86 10.74 16.65 -3.99
C ALA A 86 10.95 17.94 -4.81
N GLN A 87 10.97 19.06 -4.10
CA GLN A 87 11.41 20.36 -4.59
C GLN A 87 12.45 20.88 -3.62
N ASN A 88 13.69 21.11 -4.09
CA ASN A 88 14.82 21.46 -3.24
C ASN A 88 14.99 20.46 -2.08
N GLU A 89 15.01 19.16 -2.40
CA GLU A 89 15.17 18.05 -1.44
C GLU A 89 14.05 17.92 -0.37
N LEU A 90 12.93 18.61 -0.57
CA LEU A 90 11.79 18.57 0.35
C LEU A 90 10.52 18.07 -0.33
N VAL A 91 9.82 17.15 0.31
CA VAL A 91 8.49 16.67 -0.12
C VAL A 91 7.42 17.37 0.71
N THR A 92 6.35 17.84 0.05
CA THR A 92 5.20 18.40 0.78
C THR A 92 4.20 17.29 1.07
N ILE A 93 3.99 16.99 2.35
CA ILE A 93 3.00 16.03 2.85
C ILE A 93 1.85 16.75 3.55
N SER A 94 0.74 16.06 3.78
CA SER A 94 -0.41 16.54 4.55
C SER A 94 -0.83 15.48 5.57
N ASN A 95 -0.77 15.84 6.85
CA ASN A 95 -1.09 14.95 7.95
C ASN A 95 -2.52 15.20 8.46
N PRO A 96 -3.35 14.16 8.73
CA PRO A 96 -4.69 14.34 9.29
C PRO A 96 -4.68 14.78 10.77
N SER A 97 -3.70 14.33 11.54
CA SER A 97 -3.55 14.58 12.98
C SER A 97 -2.09 14.91 13.27
N GLU A 98 -1.81 15.55 14.40
CA GLU A 98 -0.44 15.79 14.83
C GLU A 98 0.11 14.55 15.55
N PHE A 99 1.37 14.18 15.28
CA PHE A 99 2.05 13.13 16.04
C PHE A 99 3.56 13.40 16.17
N VAL A 100 4.20 12.72 17.11
CA VAL A 100 5.65 12.74 17.30
C VAL A 100 6.17 11.32 17.18
N GLN A 101 7.17 11.11 16.35
CA GLN A 101 7.83 9.82 16.17
C GLN A 101 9.32 10.04 15.97
N GLU A 102 10.16 9.27 16.66
CA GLU A 102 11.63 9.37 16.58
C GLU A 102 12.17 10.81 16.74
N ASN A 103 11.59 11.57 17.67
CA ASN A 103 11.89 13.00 17.92
C ASN A 103 11.54 13.96 16.77
N VAL A 104 10.85 13.50 15.73
CA VAL A 104 10.30 14.32 14.65
C VAL A 104 8.83 14.64 14.96
N ARG A 105 8.47 15.92 14.92
CA ARG A 105 7.10 16.40 15.14
C ARG A 105 6.42 16.64 13.80
N PHE A 106 5.41 15.83 13.48
CA PHE A 106 4.59 15.98 12.29
C PHE A 106 3.32 16.76 12.61
N LYS A 107 3.26 18.01 12.15
CA LYS A 107 2.11 18.89 12.41
C LYS A 107 0.88 18.43 11.63
N CYS A 108 -0.31 18.68 12.18
CA CYS A 108 -1.55 18.56 11.43
C CYS A 108 -1.55 19.53 10.22
N GLY A 109 -2.04 19.07 9.08
CA GLY A 109 -2.06 19.84 7.83
C GLY A 109 -0.79 19.68 7.00
N LYS A 110 -0.54 20.67 6.11
CA LYS A 110 0.57 20.62 5.15
C LYS A 110 1.90 20.95 5.82
N GLN A 111 2.93 20.15 5.53
CA GLN A 111 4.30 20.40 5.96
C GLN A 111 5.31 19.90 4.93
N LYS A 112 6.49 20.50 4.92
CA LYS A 112 7.62 20.05 4.10
C LYS A 112 8.50 19.13 4.96
N VAL A 113 8.90 18.01 4.38
CA VAL A 113 9.74 17.01 5.05
C VAL A 113 10.95 16.67 4.19
N THR A 114 12.07 16.43 4.85
CA THR A 114 13.29 15.87 4.28
C THR A 114 13.12 14.39 3.99
N PHE A 115 14.10 13.78 3.31
CA PHE A 115 14.15 12.33 3.11
C PHE A 115 14.05 11.54 4.43
N LYS A 116 14.80 11.95 5.46
CA LYS A 116 14.82 11.27 6.76
C LYS A 116 13.47 11.37 7.46
N GLU A 117 12.85 12.54 7.44
CA GLU A 117 11.52 12.72 8.03
C GLU A 117 10.43 11.98 7.24
N LEU A 118 10.57 11.85 5.92
CA LEU A 118 9.67 11.04 5.11
C LEU A 118 9.81 9.55 5.41
N ASP A 119 11.03 9.06 5.66
CA ASP A 119 11.28 7.69 6.10
C ASP A 119 10.57 7.38 7.42
N VAL A 120 10.69 8.27 8.41
CA VAL A 120 9.94 8.18 9.67
C VAL A 120 8.43 8.22 9.42
N PHE A 121 7.96 9.13 8.56
CA PHE A 121 6.54 9.27 8.23
C PHE A 121 5.92 7.99 7.62
N LEU A 122 6.71 7.23 6.85
CA LEU A 122 6.27 5.98 6.21
C LEU A 122 6.55 4.72 7.03
N THR A 123 7.17 4.86 8.19
CA THR A 123 7.53 3.73 9.05
C THR A 123 6.37 3.36 9.98
N TYR A 124 6.07 2.06 9.98
CA TYR A 124 5.15 1.46 10.93
C TYR A 124 5.81 1.35 12.32
N ASP A 125 5.13 1.80 13.37
CA ASP A 125 5.53 1.66 14.77
C ASP A 125 4.36 1.04 15.56
N PRO A 126 4.51 -0.18 16.08
CA PRO A 126 3.45 -0.88 16.81
C PRO A 126 3.11 -0.25 18.17
N ASN A 127 3.95 0.65 18.69
CA ASN A 127 3.74 1.28 20.00
C ASN A 127 2.89 2.55 19.93
N VAL A 128 2.53 3.02 18.74
CA VAL A 128 1.68 4.19 18.54
C VAL A 128 0.22 3.73 18.51
N SER A 129 -0.57 4.19 19.47
CA SER A 129 -1.96 3.78 19.78
C SER A 129 -3.00 3.99 18.66
N GLU A 130 -2.58 4.41 17.48
CA GLU A 130 -3.41 4.62 16.30
C GLU A 130 -3.07 3.56 15.23
N GLY A 131 -3.48 2.31 15.48
CA GLY A 131 -3.14 1.13 14.68
C GLY A 131 -3.38 1.23 13.16
N SER A 132 -4.17 2.19 12.66
CA SER A 132 -4.38 2.42 11.22
C SER A 132 -3.86 3.75 10.65
N SER A 133 -3.17 4.57 11.46
CA SER A 133 -2.61 5.85 11.01
C SER A 133 -1.54 5.69 9.92
N ILE A 134 -0.80 4.57 9.94
CA ILE A 134 0.23 4.25 8.94
C ILE A 134 -0.34 4.13 7.53
N PHE A 135 -1.50 3.48 7.37
CA PHE A 135 -2.15 3.31 6.08
C PHE A 135 -2.53 4.67 5.51
N VAL A 136 -3.05 5.57 6.34
CA VAL A 136 -3.39 6.94 5.92
C VAL A 136 -2.15 7.70 5.40
N ARG A 137 -0.99 7.54 6.06
CA ARG A 137 0.28 8.17 5.66
C ARG A 137 0.82 7.60 4.35
N GLN A 138 0.89 6.27 4.25
CA GLN A 138 1.37 5.57 3.05
C GLN A 138 0.46 5.82 1.85
N GLU A 139 -0.86 5.72 2.02
CA GLU A 139 -1.84 6.07 0.99
C GLU A 139 -1.76 7.54 0.57
N HIS A 140 -1.47 8.45 1.49
CA HIS A 140 -1.28 9.85 1.15
C HIS A 140 -0.12 10.03 0.16
N ILE A 141 1.01 9.34 0.38
CA ILE A 141 2.15 9.37 -0.54
C ILE A 141 1.80 8.77 -1.91
N VAL A 142 1.12 7.61 -1.93
CA VAL A 142 0.64 7.01 -3.18
C VAL A 142 -0.31 7.96 -3.93
N ARG A 143 -1.19 8.67 -3.22
CA ARG A 143 -2.11 9.66 -3.79
C ARG A 143 -1.37 10.86 -4.39
N LEU A 144 -0.31 11.36 -3.74
CA LEU A 144 0.51 12.44 -4.30
C LEU A 144 1.16 12.01 -5.62
N TYR A 145 1.72 10.81 -5.65
CA TYR A 145 2.31 10.25 -6.86
C TYR A 145 1.27 10.07 -7.97
N LYS A 146 0.11 9.48 -7.65
CA LYS A 146 -1.03 9.34 -8.57
C LYS A 146 -1.42 10.68 -9.18
N GLN A 147 -1.56 11.73 -8.37
CA GLN A 147 -1.91 13.08 -8.84
C GLN A 147 -0.84 13.66 -9.77
N LYS A 148 0.45 13.38 -9.53
CA LYS A 148 1.53 13.79 -10.45
C LYS A 148 1.44 13.05 -11.78
N VAL A 149 1.30 11.73 -11.75
CA VAL A 149 1.20 10.89 -12.96
C VAL A 149 0.00 11.28 -13.82
N GLN A 150 -1.15 11.56 -13.21
CA GLN A 150 -2.36 11.98 -13.91
C GLN A 150 -2.22 13.29 -14.69
N LYS A 151 -1.27 14.16 -14.32
CA LYS A 151 -1.01 15.42 -15.05
C LYS A 151 -0.15 15.21 -16.29
N ILE A 152 0.44 14.03 -16.49
CA ILE A 152 1.30 13.72 -17.63
C ILE A 152 0.43 13.48 -18.86
N LYS A 153 0.48 14.38 -19.82
CA LYS A 153 -0.23 14.24 -21.11
C LYS A 153 0.57 13.50 -22.17
N ASN A 154 1.90 13.48 -22.05
CA ASN A 154 2.79 12.86 -23.04
C ASN A 154 2.87 11.33 -22.81
N PRO A 155 2.40 10.49 -23.75
CA PRO A 155 2.41 9.03 -23.59
C PRO A 155 3.81 8.43 -23.45
N VAL A 156 4.83 9.02 -24.09
CA VAL A 156 6.22 8.52 -24.03
C VAL A 156 6.79 8.68 -22.61
N ILE A 157 6.55 9.84 -22.00
CA ILE A 157 6.96 10.10 -20.61
C ILE A 157 6.24 9.14 -19.66
N LEU A 158 4.96 8.90 -19.92
CA LEU A 158 4.14 8.00 -19.12
C LEU A 158 4.67 6.55 -19.17
N VAL A 159 5.01 6.04 -20.37
CA VAL A 159 5.66 4.73 -20.54
C VAL A 159 7.00 4.65 -19.82
N LYS A 160 7.84 5.69 -19.92
CA LYS A 160 9.12 5.73 -19.21
C LYS A 160 8.94 5.58 -17.69
N LYS A 161 7.99 6.31 -17.11
CA LYS A 161 7.68 6.20 -15.67
C LYS A 161 7.16 4.83 -15.29
N PHE A 162 6.33 4.22 -16.14
CA PHE A 162 5.88 2.85 -15.89
C PHE A 162 7.03 1.85 -15.91
N ASN A 163 7.97 1.96 -16.85
CA ASN A 163 9.14 1.09 -16.88
C ASN A 163 10.01 1.28 -15.63
N GLN A 164 10.18 2.53 -15.17
CA GLN A 164 10.89 2.82 -13.92
C GLN A 164 10.21 2.18 -12.71
N LEU A 165 8.88 2.33 -12.58
CA LEU A 165 8.13 1.71 -11.48
C LEU A 165 8.22 0.19 -11.57
N LYS A 166 8.03 -0.39 -12.77
CA LYS A 166 8.14 -1.83 -12.99
C LYS A 166 9.51 -2.38 -12.59
N SER A 167 10.60 -1.65 -12.87
CA SER A 167 11.95 -2.07 -12.46
C SER A 167 12.19 -1.97 -10.95
N ALA A 168 11.39 -1.19 -10.23
CA ALA A 168 11.53 -0.96 -8.79
C ALA A 168 10.62 -1.88 -7.95
N VAL A 169 9.77 -2.69 -8.58
CA VAL A 169 8.82 -3.56 -7.89
C VAL A 169 8.99 -5.02 -8.30
N ASP A 170 8.78 -5.92 -7.35
CA ASP A 170 8.56 -7.35 -7.61
C ASP A 170 7.07 -7.56 -7.89
N THR A 171 6.73 -8.11 -9.05
CA THR A 171 5.35 -8.27 -9.50
C THR A 171 5.23 -9.37 -10.56
N ASN A 172 4.10 -10.08 -10.56
CA ASN A 172 3.71 -10.97 -11.66
C ASN A 172 2.98 -10.24 -12.80
N LEU A 173 2.84 -8.91 -12.73
CA LEU A 173 2.20 -8.14 -13.79
C LEU A 173 3.07 -8.03 -15.05
N THR A 174 2.46 -8.38 -16.18
CA THR A 174 3.04 -8.07 -17.49
C THR A 174 2.85 -6.59 -17.83
N PHE A 175 3.66 -6.05 -18.74
CA PHE A 175 3.52 -4.65 -19.18
C PHE A 175 2.15 -4.38 -19.83
N THR A 176 1.64 -5.35 -20.59
CA THR A 176 0.30 -5.31 -21.18
C THR A 176 -0.79 -5.36 -20.10
N GLY A 177 -0.63 -6.21 -19.08
CA GLY A 177 -1.54 -6.27 -17.92
C GLY A 177 -1.58 -4.94 -17.16
N MET A 178 -0.41 -4.39 -16.81
CA MET A 178 -0.29 -3.09 -16.14
C MET A 178 -0.95 -1.95 -16.92
N THR A 179 -0.73 -1.87 -18.24
CA THR A 179 -1.29 -0.76 -19.05
C THR A 179 -2.80 -0.84 -19.20
N VAL A 180 -3.38 -2.05 -19.26
CA VAL A 180 -4.83 -2.27 -19.19
C VAL A 180 -5.36 -1.88 -17.82
N GLU A 181 -4.72 -2.36 -16.74
CA GLU A 181 -5.11 -2.04 -15.36
C GLU A 181 -5.06 -0.54 -15.08
N ILE A 182 -4.03 0.17 -15.53
CA ILE A 182 -3.92 1.63 -15.34
C ILE A 182 -5.01 2.37 -16.11
N LYS A 183 -5.29 1.98 -17.36
CA LYS A 183 -6.38 2.59 -18.15
C LYS A 183 -7.73 2.37 -17.47
N ASP A 184 -7.96 1.18 -16.94
CA ASP A 184 -9.18 0.84 -16.21
C ASP A 184 -9.29 1.59 -14.88
N LEU A 185 -8.21 1.67 -14.10
CA LEU A 185 -8.14 2.44 -12.85
C LEU A 185 -8.37 3.94 -13.08
N LEU A 186 -7.86 4.50 -14.18
CA LEU A 186 -8.11 5.90 -14.55
C LEU A 186 -9.57 6.14 -14.98
N LYS A 187 -10.24 5.15 -15.57
CA LYS A 187 -11.67 5.22 -15.93
C LYS A 187 -12.60 5.06 -14.71
N ARG A 188 -12.22 4.22 -13.74
CA ARG A 188 -13.01 3.90 -12.53
C ARG A 188 -12.89 4.95 -11.41
N ASN A 189 -12.25 6.09 -11.67
CA ASN A 189 -11.98 7.17 -10.71
C ASN A 189 -13.24 7.80 -10.05
N SER A 190 -14.46 7.45 -10.50
CA SER A 190 -15.75 7.90 -9.95
C SER A 190 -16.40 6.90 -8.98
N GLN A 191 -15.88 5.67 -8.86
CA GLN A 191 -16.46 4.64 -7.99
C GLN A 191 -15.94 4.79 -6.55
N LYS A 192 -16.83 4.67 -5.57
CA LYS A 192 -16.50 4.79 -4.15
C LYS A 192 -15.54 3.67 -3.74
N LEU A 193 -14.39 4.05 -3.17
CA LEU A 193 -13.46 3.12 -2.52
C LEU A 193 -13.94 2.85 -1.09
N ILE A 194 -14.26 1.60 -0.81
CA ILE A 194 -14.54 1.09 0.53
C ILE A 194 -13.21 0.64 1.13
N LYS A 195 -12.91 1.13 2.33
CA LYS A 195 -11.68 0.78 3.05
C LYS A 195 -12.02 -0.01 4.30
N TYR A 196 -11.19 -0.99 4.61
CA TYR A 196 -11.36 -1.81 5.78
C TYR A 196 -10.01 -2.16 6.42
N ASP A 197 -9.85 -1.86 7.70
CA ASP A 197 -8.68 -2.26 8.48
C ASP A 197 -8.98 -3.61 9.14
N LEU A 198 -8.17 -4.63 8.83
CA LEU A 198 -8.28 -5.93 9.49
C LEU A 198 -7.79 -5.80 10.94
N PRO A 199 -8.58 -6.22 11.94
CA PRO A 199 -8.13 -6.23 13.32
C PRO A 199 -7.02 -7.29 13.49
N PRO A 200 -5.93 -6.97 14.20
CA PRO A 200 -4.78 -7.86 14.31
C PRO A 200 -5.07 -9.14 15.13
N ASP A 201 -6.04 -9.08 16.05
CA ASP A 201 -6.29 -10.15 17.04
C ASP A 201 -7.46 -11.08 16.70
N ASN A 202 -8.13 -10.89 15.55
CA ASN A 202 -9.35 -11.66 15.25
C ASN A 202 -9.55 -11.91 13.76
N LEU A 203 -8.76 -12.84 13.23
CA LEU A 203 -8.81 -13.28 11.83
C LEU A 203 -10.17 -13.84 11.41
N ALA A 204 -10.88 -14.54 12.30
CA ALA A 204 -12.22 -15.09 12.00
C ALA A 204 -13.27 -13.99 11.75
N LYS A 205 -13.30 -12.96 12.61
CA LYS A 205 -14.18 -11.78 12.43
C LYS A 205 -13.77 -10.93 11.23
N ALA A 206 -12.47 -10.93 10.92
CA ALA A 206 -11.89 -10.35 9.73
C ALA A 206 -12.44 -11.02 8.45
N LYS A 207 -12.36 -12.35 8.37
CA LYS A 207 -12.90 -13.18 7.27
C LYS A 207 -14.41 -12.97 7.10
N GLU A 208 -15.17 -13.02 8.19
CA GLU A 208 -16.63 -12.84 8.14
C GLU A 208 -17.03 -11.48 7.52
N LYS A 209 -16.35 -10.40 7.91
CA LYS A 209 -16.63 -9.07 7.36
C LYS A 209 -16.21 -8.94 5.90
N VAL A 210 -15.05 -9.48 5.51
CA VAL A 210 -14.62 -9.54 4.11
C VAL A 210 -15.66 -10.27 3.25
N LEU A 211 -16.12 -11.44 3.69
CA LEU A 211 -17.18 -12.21 3.03
C LEU A 211 -18.49 -11.44 2.91
N GLN A 212 -18.91 -10.72 3.95
CA GLN A 212 -20.09 -9.85 3.91
C GLN A 212 -19.98 -8.73 2.86
N PHE A 213 -18.77 -8.25 2.58
CA PHE A 213 -18.54 -7.23 1.55
C PHE A 213 -18.46 -7.80 0.14
N MET A 214 -17.91 -9.00 -0.02
CA MET A 214 -17.81 -9.68 -1.32
C MET A 214 -19.13 -10.32 -1.78
N SER A 215 -20.01 -10.72 -0.85
CA SER A 215 -21.27 -11.43 -1.14
C SER A 215 -22.46 -10.51 -1.45
N LYS A 216 -22.26 -9.19 -1.55
CA LYS A 216 -23.31 -8.18 -1.79
C LYS A 216 -22.97 -7.31 -2.97
#